data_AF-A0A9P7E094-F1
#
_entry.id   AF-A0A9P7E094-F1
#
_cell.length_a   1.000
_cell.length_b   1.000
_cell.length_c   1.000
_cell.angle_alpha   90.00
_cell.angle_beta   90.00
_cell.angle_gamma   90.00
#
_symmetry.space_group_name_H-M   'P 1'
#
loop_
_entity.id
_entity.type
_entity.pdbx_description
1 polymer ?
#
loop_
_entity_poly.entity_id
_entity_poly.type
_entity_poly.pdbx_seq_one_letter_code
_entity_poly.pdbx_strand_id
1 'polypeptide(L)'
;MTAIERQALEALRDPPTFSLNIDEDLEDFNFGDVLDGTDTLPISNAGGEFGDLARGVLGKLPTGQLLVSDHYLSHNFVDQFAWDSLHTTGDNTKKAWGIYDETGIFVAVCRHGFCLLITDMVQSGELAKYPLAIVAKLLDAFGGGLGGGYDIGCQFRTTPDNSSLGPLVCSLCHTCLVGAFHGHVHKRLCQLFSLTTYIKGLGIEDLETCERTFSKSNALASALQYTSVFHHQQAIDSYFEHNNEFEVYGNLSNFLHGNYKQALKILENSKFVLPKVMQDLRIKDESIFERWLEDEKAYLKDLMQEPEEETIQMEYWQRLVNLSASSVALDVAMNSFTPSQHNTLPYSADLANTRKAKTTHCHALEDYERNLRALQTHSATIRSTLNTYNKLASAVYPPWQILKWEEVVDAMDLYFKMCRAHEEICHLNVKVCCLVTYIHDEDKYLRVSIHTPWP
;
A
#
# COMPACT_ATOMS: atom_id res chain seq x y z
N MET A 1 17.54 15.26 -41.17
CA MET A 1 18.45 15.24 -40.01
C MET A 1 19.64 16.10 -40.31
N THR A 2 19.82 17.18 -39.56
CA THR A 2 20.98 18.07 -39.64
C THR A 2 22.20 17.43 -38.99
N ALA A 3 23.41 17.90 -39.32
CA ALA A 3 24.65 17.38 -38.74
C ALA A 3 24.68 17.49 -37.19
N ILE A 4 23.98 18.49 -36.65
CA ILE A 4 23.82 18.71 -35.21
C ILE A 4 22.94 17.63 -34.58
N GLU A 5 21.86 17.22 -35.25
CA GLU A 5 20.96 16.15 -34.77
C GLU A 5 21.64 14.77 -34.81
N ARG A 6 22.59 14.56 -35.74
CA ARG A 6 23.37 13.31 -35.81
C ARG A 6 24.44 13.24 -34.70
N GLN A 7 25.07 14.36 -34.39
CA GLN A 7 26.06 14.47 -33.31
C GLN A 7 25.44 14.32 -31.91
N ALA A 8 24.19 14.80 -31.73
CA ALA A 8 23.45 14.61 -30.48
C ALA A 8 23.02 13.14 -30.26
N LEU A 9 22.73 12.40 -31.32
CA LEU A 9 22.40 10.98 -31.26
C LEU A 9 23.63 10.09 -31.05
N GLU A 10 24.79 10.47 -31.57
CA GLU A 10 26.05 9.75 -31.33
C GLU A 10 26.57 9.95 -29.90
N ALA A 11 26.31 11.11 -29.28
CA ALA A 11 26.65 11.37 -27.86
C ALA A 11 25.82 10.55 -26.85
N LEU A 12 24.71 9.96 -27.27
CA LEU A 12 23.82 9.14 -26.43
C LEU A 12 24.14 7.63 -26.49
N ARG A 13 25.05 7.21 -27.37
CA ARG A 13 25.27 5.78 -27.66
C ARG A 13 26.36 5.12 -26.82
N ASP A 14 27.26 5.88 -26.22
CA ASP A 14 28.32 5.38 -25.34
C ASP A 14 28.29 6.11 -23.99
N PRO A 15 27.90 5.47 -22.87
CA PRO A 15 28.00 6.09 -21.56
C PRO A 15 29.48 6.22 -21.16
N PRO A 16 29.94 7.37 -20.64
CA PRO A 16 31.28 7.47 -20.08
C PRO A 16 31.38 6.59 -18.84
N THR A 17 32.32 5.64 -18.85
CA THR A 17 32.80 4.99 -17.63
C THR A 17 33.52 6.04 -16.80
N PHE A 18 32.82 6.60 -15.82
CA PHE A 18 33.41 7.50 -14.84
C PHE A 18 33.96 6.66 -13.68
N SER A 19 35.27 6.40 -13.69
CA SER A 19 35.99 5.92 -12.51
C SER A 19 36.24 7.11 -11.59
N LEU A 20 35.48 7.22 -10.49
CA LEU A 20 35.83 8.11 -9.40
C LEU A 20 36.93 7.43 -8.58
N ASN A 21 38.17 7.94 -8.71
CA ASN A 21 39.16 7.81 -7.66
C ASN A 21 38.66 8.64 -6.48
N ILE A 22 38.21 7.97 -5.43
CA ILE A 22 37.90 8.59 -4.15
C ILE A 22 39.23 8.69 -3.40
N ASP A 23 39.70 9.92 -3.19
CA ASP A 23 40.73 10.20 -2.20
C ASP A 23 40.16 9.81 -0.83
N GLU A 24 40.87 8.90 -0.16
CA GLU A 24 40.73 8.56 1.26
C GLU A 24 40.90 9.86 2.07
N ASP A 25 39.86 10.33 2.78
CA ASP A 25 39.92 11.12 4.04
C ASP A 25 38.60 11.85 4.41
N LEU A 26 37.43 11.23 4.16
CA LEU A 26 36.18 11.63 4.79
C LEU A 26 35.47 10.38 5.30
N GLU A 27 35.36 10.25 6.62
CA GLU A 27 34.68 9.15 7.30
C GLU A 27 33.26 8.96 6.73
N ASP A 28 33.00 7.73 6.25
CA ASP A 28 31.73 7.24 5.73
C ASP A 28 30.57 7.55 6.67
N PHE A 29 29.68 8.46 6.26
CA PHE A 29 28.36 8.61 6.86
C PHE A 29 27.42 7.56 6.27
N ASN A 30 27.32 6.42 6.95
CA ASN A 30 26.36 5.38 6.65
C ASN A 30 24.94 5.85 7.00
N PHE A 31 24.11 6.12 5.98
CA PHE A 31 22.67 6.43 6.13
C PHE A 31 21.80 5.19 6.46
N GLY A 32 22.42 4.05 6.80
CA GLY A 32 21.77 2.75 7.04
C GLY A 32 21.12 2.54 8.41
N ASP A 33 21.19 3.48 9.35
CA ASP A 33 20.61 3.30 10.70
C ASP A 33 19.13 3.73 10.80
N VAL A 34 18.39 3.64 9.70
CA VAL A 34 16.93 3.50 9.71
C VAL A 34 16.68 2.00 9.68
N LEU A 35 16.05 1.45 10.71
CA LEU A 35 15.61 0.06 10.70
C LEU A 35 14.62 -0.11 9.53
N ASP A 36 15.14 -0.55 8.39
CA ASP A 36 14.43 -0.99 7.18
C ASP A 36 13.85 -2.41 7.34
N GLY A 37 13.77 -2.90 8.58
CA GLY A 37 13.35 -4.27 8.89
C GLY A 37 14.38 -5.35 8.55
N THR A 38 15.63 -5.00 8.18
CA THR A 38 16.67 -6.00 7.86
C THR A 38 17.43 -6.56 9.07
N ASP A 39 17.29 -5.94 10.25
CA ASP A 39 17.89 -6.46 11.47
C ASP A 39 17.20 -7.74 11.92
N THR A 40 17.86 -8.86 11.60
CA THR A 40 17.52 -10.19 12.13
C THR A 40 17.66 -10.16 13.66
N LEU A 41 16.55 -9.94 14.36
CA LEU A 41 16.45 -10.30 15.77
C LEU A 41 16.66 -11.81 15.89
N PRO A 42 17.43 -12.28 16.89
CA PRO A 42 17.70 -13.70 17.04
C PRO A 42 16.36 -14.44 17.15
N ILE A 43 16.10 -15.29 16.16
CA ILE A 43 14.95 -16.20 16.15
C ILE A 43 15.08 -17.06 17.40
N SER A 44 14.16 -16.88 18.35
CA SER A 44 13.96 -17.83 19.43
C SER A 44 13.61 -19.17 18.79
N ASN A 45 14.47 -20.18 19.00
CA ASN A 45 14.26 -21.55 18.54
C ASN A 45 13.13 -22.28 19.30
N ALA A 46 12.27 -21.57 20.05
CA ALA A 46 11.16 -22.15 20.80
C ALA A 46 10.05 -22.77 19.92
N GLY A 47 10.03 -22.48 18.61
CA GLY A 47 9.02 -23.02 17.70
C GLY A 47 9.04 -24.55 17.52
N GLY A 48 10.16 -25.21 17.79
CA GLY A 48 10.28 -26.67 17.69
C GLY A 48 9.53 -27.41 18.79
N GLU A 49 9.56 -26.90 20.02
CA GLU A 49 8.99 -27.55 21.20
C GLU A 49 7.44 -27.55 21.17
N PHE A 50 6.83 -26.50 20.60
CA PHE A 50 5.38 -26.43 20.45
C PHE A 50 4.85 -27.34 19.34
N GLY A 51 5.60 -27.56 18.25
CA GLY A 51 5.22 -28.52 17.20
C GLY A 51 5.07 -29.95 17.73
N ASP A 52 5.89 -30.31 18.72
CA ASP A 52 5.82 -31.61 19.39
C ASP A 52 4.73 -31.65 20.48
N LEU A 53 4.49 -30.53 21.18
CA LEU A 53 3.36 -30.39 22.10
C LEU A 53 2.01 -30.49 21.38
N ALA A 54 1.85 -29.77 20.26
CA ALA A 54 0.64 -29.80 19.44
C ALA A 54 0.36 -31.21 18.92
N ARG A 55 1.39 -31.95 18.45
CA ARG A 55 1.27 -33.38 18.08
C ARG A 55 0.84 -34.25 19.25
N GLY A 56 1.34 -33.98 20.46
CA GLY A 56 1.00 -34.73 21.68
C GLY A 56 -0.45 -34.50 22.15
N VAL A 57 -0.96 -33.27 22.00
CA VAL A 57 -2.32 -32.88 22.41
C VAL A 57 -3.37 -33.32 21.38
N LEU A 58 -3.09 -33.18 20.09
CA LEU A 58 -4.00 -33.54 18.99
C LEU A 58 -4.31 -35.04 18.90
N GLY A 59 -3.43 -35.92 19.39
CA GLY A 59 -3.59 -37.37 19.30
C GLY A 59 -4.61 -38.01 20.25
N LYS A 60 -5.24 -37.26 21.16
CA LYS A 60 -6.01 -37.83 22.29
C LYS A 60 -7.39 -37.24 22.59
N LEU A 61 -7.96 -36.36 21.76
CA LEU A 61 -9.15 -35.58 22.16
C LEU A 61 -10.43 -35.87 21.35
N PRO A 62 -11.62 -35.78 21.99
CA PRO A 62 -12.89 -36.15 21.39
C PRO A 62 -13.43 -35.09 20.41
N THR A 63 -13.94 -35.54 19.26
CA THR A 63 -14.35 -34.74 18.09
C THR A 63 -15.69 -33.98 18.23
N GLY A 64 -16.17 -33.71 19.45
CA GLY A 64 -17.56 -33.28 19.68
C GLY A 64 -17.77 -32.06 20.57
N GLN A 65 -16.75 -31.24 20.81
CA GLN A 65 -16.86 -30.08 21.71
C GLN A 65 -17.04 -28.78 20.92
N LEU A 66 -17.78 -27.83 21.50
CA LEU A 66 -17.84 -26.45 21.03
C LEU A 66 -16.60 -25.74 21.56
N LEU A 67 -15.76 -25.20 20.68
CA LEU A 67 -14.67 -24.33 21.10
C LEU A 67 -15.28 -23.02 21.63
N VAL A 68 -15.03 -22.70 22.89
CA VAL A 68 -15.34 -21.40 23.47
C VAL A 68 -14.01 -20.64 23.52
N SER A 69 -13.81 -19.75 22.56
CA SER A 69 -12.63 -18.89 22.45
C SER A 69 -13.11 -17.44 22.35
N ASP A 70 -12.45 -16.56 23.09
CA ASP A 70 -12.72 -15.12 23.02
C ASP A 70 -12.05 -14.47 21.79
N HIS A 71 -11.08 -15.15 21.16
CA HIS A 71 -10.40 -14.68 19.95
C HIS A 71 -11.12 -15.08 18.65
N TYR A 72 -11.80 -16.22 18.62
CA TYR A 72 -12.37 -16.76 17.38
C TYR A 72 -13.75 -16.20 17.05
N LEU A 73 -13.88 -15.62 15.86
CA LEU A 73 -15.17 -15.22 15.29
C LEU A 73 -15.90 -16.44 14.70
N SER A 74 -17.15 -16.62 15.09
CA SER A 74 -17.99 -17.68 14.52
C SER A 74 -18.29 -17.43 13.04
N HIS A 75 -18.37 -18.48 12.23
CA HIS A 75 -18.77 -18.37 10.82
C HIS A 75 -20.12 -17.67 10.65
N ASN A 76 -21.08 -17.96 11.52
CA ASN A 76 -22.40 -17.32 11.51
C ASN A 76 -22.34 -15.80 11.70
N PHE A 77 -21.35 -15.29 12.43
CA PHE A 77 -21.16 -13.85 12.59
C PHE A 77 -20.54 -13.24 11.32
N VAL A 78 -19.49 -13.88 10.80
CA VAL A 78 -18.79 -13.41 9.59
C VAL A 78 -19.69 -13.43 8.36
N ASP A 79 -20.54 -14.45 8.22
CA ASP A 79 -21.43 -14.60 7.07
C ASP A 79 -22.56 -13.55 7.03
N GLN A 80 -22.79 -12.79 8.10
CA GLN A 80 -23.69 -11.62 8.07
C GLN A 80 -23.20 -10.56 7.08
N PHE A 81 -21.88 -10.49 6.84
CA PHE A 81 -21.23 -9.57 5.92
C PHE A 81 -20.99 -10.17 4.53
N ALA A 82 -21.47 -11.40 4.27
CA ALA A 82 -21.31 -12.05 2.96
C ALA A 82 -22.04 -11.28 1.85
N TRP A 83 -23.23 -10.73 2.14
CA TRP A 83 -23.99 -9.91 1.18
C TRP A 83 -23.36 -8.55 0.92
N ASP A 84 -22.78 -7.94 1.96
CA ASP A 84 -22.03 -6.68 1.85
C ASP A 84 -20.79 -6.84 0.95
N SER A 85 -20.19 -8.03 0.94
CA SER A 85 -19.07 -8.37 0.05
C SER A 85 -19.48 -8.51 -1.42
N LEU A 86 -20.77 -8.76 -1.72
CA LEU A 86 -21.24 -8.98 -3.09
C LEU A 86 -21.35 -7.66 -3.88
N HIS A 87 -21.49 -6.53 -3.17
CA HIS A 87 -21.59 -5.19 -3.75
C HIS A 87 -20.23 -4.52 -3.99
N THR A 88 -19.14 -5.08 -3.48
CA THR A 88 -17.79 -4.63 -3.83
C THR A 88 -17.37 -5.18 -5.18
N THR A 89 -17.32 -4.32 -6.20
CA THR A 89 -16.82 -4.66 -7.54
C THR A 89 -15.32 -4.92 -7.48
N GLY A 90 -14.89 -6.18 -7.31
CA GLY A 90 -13.45 -6.47 -7.31
C GLY A 90 -12.96 -7.91 -7.24
N ASP A 91 -13.61 -8.85 -6.53
CA ASP A 91 -12.87 -10.09 -6.17
C ASP A 91 -13.69 -11.39 -6.11
N ASN A 92 -14.82 -11.45 -6.83
CA ASN A 92 -15.70 -12.64 -6.83
C ASN A 92 -15.12 -13.87 -7.57
N THR A 93 -13.88 -13.80 -8.07
CA THR A 93 -13.29 -14.83 -8.95
C THR A 93 -12.07 -15.55 -8.39
N LYS A 94 -11.57 -15.19 -7.20
CA LYS A 94 -10.50 -15.94 -6.51
C LYS A 94 -11.07 -17.24 -5.91
N LYS A 95 -11.27 -18.25 -6.77
CA LYS A 95 -11.51 -19.62 -6.31
C LYS A 95 -10.22 -20.15 -5.69
N ALA A 96 -10.23 -20.36 -4.38
CA ALA A 96 -9.21 -21.16 -3.73
C ALA A 96 -9.19 -22.57 -4.34
N TRP A 97 -8.05 -23.25 -4.26
CA TRP A 97 -7.96 -24.63 -4.69
C TRP A 97 -8.94 -25.45 -3.87
N GLY A 98 -10.00 -25.98 -4.51
CA GLY A 98 -11.11 -26.70 -3.87
C GLY A 98 -10.75 -28.07 -3.29
N ILE A 99 -9.50 -28.23 -2.86
CA ILE A 99 -8.95 -29.40 -2.17
C ILE A 99 -9.14 -29.25 -0.66
N TYR A 100 -9.20 -28.01 -0.13
CA TYR A 100 -9.34 -27.71 1.29
C TYR A 100 -10.61 -26.91 1.58
N ASP A 101 -11.27 -27.23 2.69
CA ASP A 101 -12.43 -26.48 3.19
C ASP A 101 -11.99 -25.16 3.81
N GLU A 102 -10.99 -25.17 4.70
CA GLU A 102 -10.31 -23.98 5.19
C GLU A 102 -9.06 -23.67 4.36
N THR A 103 -8.96 -22.43 3.89
CA THR A 103 -7.90 -21.98 2.98
C THR A 103 -6.85 -21.15 3.70
N GLY A 104 -7.13 -20.72 4.93
CA GLY A 104 -6.25 -19.95 5.80
C GLY A 104 -7.02 -19.32 6.95
N ILE A 105 -6.37 -18.40 7.65
CA ILE A 105 -6.98 -17.56 8.69
C ILE A 105 -6.81 -16.08 8.34
N PHE A 106 -7.76 -15.27 8.78
CA PHE A 106 -7.64 -13.82 8.81
C PHE A 106 -7.56 -13.40 10.28
N VAL A 107 -6.59 -12.56 10.62
CA VAL A 107 -6.34 -12.14 12.02
C VAL A 107 -6.33 -10.63 12.15
N ALA A 108 -6.68 -10.16 13.35
CA ALA A 108 -6.47 -8.78 13.76
C ALA A 108 -5.46 -8.77 14.91
N VAL A 109 -4.38 -8.02 14.75
CA VAL A 109 -3.31 -7.90 15.74
C VAL A 109 -3.21 -6.45 16.19
N CYS A 110 -3.11 -6.22 17.50
CA CYS A 110 -2.92 -4.86 18.00
C CYS A 110 -1.48 -4.40 17.79
N ARG A 111 -1.25 -3.10 17.93
CA ARG A 111 0.09 -2.50 17.80
C ARG A 111 1.16 -3.00 18.78
N HIS A 112 0.76 -3.73 19.82
CA HIS A 112 1.70 -4.36 20.75
C HIS A 112 2.05 -5.80 20.36
N GLY A 113 1.41 -6.36 19.33
CA GLY A 113 1.62 -7.74 18.90
C GLY A 113 0.60 -8.76 19.41
N PHE A 114 -0.37 -8.37 20.24
CA PHE A 114 -1.41 -9.29 20.71
C PHE A 114 -2.37 -9.63 19.57
N CYS A 115 -2.55 -10.92 19.29
CA CYS A 115 -3.64 -11.38 18.44
C CYS A 115 -4.96 -11.13 19.17
N LEU A 116 -5.83 -10.32 18.56
CA LEU A 116 -7.11 -9.92 19.15
C LEU A 116 -8.26 -10.77 18.63
N LEU A 117 -8.30 -11.01 17.31
CA LEU A 117 -9.39 -11.70 16.64
C LEU A 117 -8.83 -12.62 15.55
N ILE A 118 -9.49 -13.76 15.37
CA ILE A 118 -9.18 -14.77 14.37
C ILE A 118 -10.48 -15.19 13.68
N THR A 119 -10.45 -15.38 12.38
CA THR A 119 -11.52 -16.06 11.64
C THR A 119 -10.91 -16.99 10.59
N ASP A 120 -11.50 -18.16 10.42
CA ASP A 120 -11.11 -19.04 9.33
C ASP A 120 -11.64 -18.49 8.00
N MET A 121 -10.82 -18.61 6.95
CA MET A 121 -11.23 -18.37 5.58
C MET A 121 -11.75 -19.68 5.01
N VAL A 122 -13.05 -19.75 4.73
CA VAL A 122 -13.73 -20.99 4.34
C VAL A 122 -14.07 -20.96 2.85
N GLN A 123 -13.49 -21.91 2.11
CA GLN A 123 -13.73 -22.19 0.69
C GLN A 123 -13.61 -20.95 -0.23
N SER A 124 -12.88 -19.94 0.22
CA SER A 124 -12.69 -18.67 -0.47
C SER A 124 -11.26 -18.17 -0.32
N GLY A 125 -10.84 -17.21 -1.15
CA GLY A 125 -9.72 -16.34 -0.78
C GLY A 125 -10.11 -15.32 0.29
N GLU A 126 -9.30 -14.27 0.45
CA GLU A 126 -9.61 -13.10 1.29
C GLU A 126 -10.80 -12.29 0.74
N LEU A 127 -12.02 -12.73 1.05
CA LEU A 127 -13.23 -11.98 0.76
C LEU A 127 -13.39 -10.83 1.75
N ALA A 128 -14.03 -9.74 1.32
CA ALA A 128 -14.28 -8.56 2.14
C ALA A 128 -15.05 -8.83 3.45
N LYS A 129 -15.80 -9.94 3.54
CA LYS A 129 -16.56 -10.30 4.75
C LYS A 129 -15.68 -10.50 5.98
N TYR A 130 -14.45 -11.00 5.82
CA TYR A 130 -13.53 -11.23 6.93
C TYR A 130 -13.04 -9.92 7.57
N PRO A 131 -12.43 -8.98 6.82
CA PRO A 131 -12.07 -7.69 7.39
C PRO A 131 -13.28 -6.86 7.84
N LEU A 132 -14.45 -6.96 7.19
CA LEU A 132 -15.68 -6.31 7.66
C LEU A 132 -16.11 -6.82 9.04
N ALA A 133 -16.14 -8.14 9.24
CA ALA A 133 -16.51 -8.74 10.52
C ALA A 133 -15.55 -8.34 11.65
N ILE A 134 -14.24 -8.31 11.35
CA ILE A 134 -13.22 -7.86 12.31
C ILE A 134 -13.41 -6.38 12.65
N VAL A 135 -13.58 -5.51 11.66
CA VAL A 135 -13.82 -4.07 11.90
C VAL A 135 -15.07 -3.87 12.74
N ALA A 136 -16.17 -4.57 12.45
CA ALA A 136 -17.39 -4.50 13.24
C ALA A 136 -17.14 -4.86 14.71
N LYS A 137 -16.42 -5.95 14.96
CA LYS A 137 -16.13 -6.43 16.32
C LYS A 137 -15.18 -5.50 17.08
N LEU A 138 -14.16 -4.96 16.41
CA LEU A 138 -13.21 -4.03 17.02
C LEU A 138 -13.87 -2.68 17.32
N LEU A 139 -14.77 -2.20 16.46
CA LEU A 139 -15.51 -0.96 16.72
C LEU A 139 -16.49 -1.08 17.88
N ASP A 140 -17.15 -2.23 18.02
CA ASP A 140 -17.99 -2.55 19.18
C ASP A 140 -17.18 -2.55 20.49
N ALA A 141 -15.96 -3.11 20.46
CA ALA A 141 -15.11 -3.23 21.64
C ALA A 141 -14.37 -1.93 22.03
N PHE A 142 -13.80 -1.21 21.06
CA PHE A 142 -12.91 -0.07 21.30
C PHE A 142 -13.54 1.30 21.02
N GLY A 143 -14.65 1.35 20.28
CA GLY A 143 -15.37 2.58 19.97
C GLY A 143 -14.66 3.46 18.94
N GLY A 144 -14.68 4.78 19.20
CA GLY A 144 -14.30 5.80 18.22
C GLY A 144 -12.79 6.02 18.07
N GLY A 145 -12.38 6.43 16.86
CA GLY A 145 -10.99 6.79 16.55
C GLY A 145 -10.08 5.60 16.26
N LEU A 146 -10.64 4.41 16.03
CA LEU A 146 -9.86 3.21 15.74
C LEU A 146 -9.23 3.30 14.33
N GLY A 147 -7.91 3.15 14.25
CA GLY A 147 -7.17 2.98 13.00
C GLY A 147 -6.88 1.49 12.72
N GLY A 148 -7.19 1.01 11.52
CA GLY A 148 -6.92 -0.36 11.09
C GLY A 148 -5.98 -0.41 9.90
N GLY A 149 -4.81 -1.04 10.07
CA GLY A 149 -3.87 -1.32 8.99
C GLY A 149 -4.31 -2.52 8.15
N TYR A 150 -4.24 -2.39 6.83
CA TYR A 150 -4.44 -3.49 5.88
C TYR A 150 -3.69 -3.18 4.59
N ASP A 151 -3.10 -4.17 3.93
CA ASP A 151 -2.30 -4.00 2.70
C ASP A 151 -3.06 -3.23 1.63
N ILE A 152 -4.33 -3.56 1.46
CA ILE A 152 -5.24 -2.87 0.54
C ILE A 152 -6.07 -1.80 1.22
N GLY A 153 -5.67 -1.31 2.39
CA GLY A 153 -6.41 -0.38 3.25
C GLY A 153 -6.95 0.85 2.51
N CYS A 154 -6.18 1.40 1.56
CA CYS A 154 -6.62 2.53 0.74
C CYS A 154 -7.83 2.20 -0.16
N GLN A 155 -7.87 0.99 -0.72
CA GLN A 155 -8.99 0.52 -1.52
C GLN A 155 -10.13 0.02 -0.62
N PHE A 156 -9.76 -0.73 0.42
CA PHE A 156 -10.66 -1.29 1.40
C PHE A 156 -11.46 -0.21 2.11
N ARG A 157 -10.94 1.01 2.31
CA ARG A 157 -11.68 2.15 2.90
C ARG A 157 -13.11 2.33 2.35
N THR A 158 -13.29 2.14 1.05
CA THR A 158 -14.61 2.28 0.41
C THR A 158 -15.57 1.13 0.72
N THR A 159 -15.06 -0.01 1.15
CA THR A 159 -15.82 -1.23 1.45
C THR A 159 -16.68 -1.10 2.71
N PRO A 160 -16.14 -0.75 3.89
CA PRO A 160 -16.97 -0.52 5.06
C PRO A 160 -17.95 0.64 4.84
N ASP A 161 -17.52 1.73 4.18
CA ASP A 161 -18.37 2.90 3.87
C ASP A 161 -19.63 2.52 3.06
N ASN A 162 -19.51 1.55 2.15
CA ASN A 162 -20.61 1.08 1.29
C ASN A 162 -21.32 -0.19 1.81
N SER A 163 -20.98 -0.66 3.01
CA SER A 163 -21.60 -1.83 3.63
C SER A 163 -22.62 -1.43 4.70
N SER A 164 -23.24 -2.43 5.34
CA SER A 164 -24.06 -2.22 6.54
C SER A 164 -23.32 -1.49 7.68
N LEU A 165 -21.98 -1.52 7.68
CA LEU A 165 -21.14 -0.82 8.67
C LEU A 165 -20.94 0.68 8.39
N GLY A 166 -21.28 1.19 7.21
CA GLY A 166 -20.99 2.57 6.81
C GLY A 166 -21.41 3.62 7.83
N PRO A 167 -22.65 3.61 8.36
CA PRO A 167 -23.09 4.54 9.40
C PRO A 167 -22.25 4.44 10.69
N LEU A 168 -21.89 3.21 11.09
CA LEU A 168 -21.11 2.96 12.30
C LEU A 168 -19.68 3.47 12.15
N VAL A 169 -19.02 3.08 11.06
CA VAL A 169 -17.65 3.47 10.68
C VAL A 169 -17.52 4.99 10.59
N CYS A 170 -18.52 5.66 10.00
CA CYS A 170 -18.59 7.11 9.95
C CYS A 170 -18.78 7.72 11.35
N SER A 171 -19.74 7.22 12.14
CA SER A 171 -20.03 7.75 13.49
C SER A 171 -18.88 7.59 14.47
N LEU A 172 -18.09 6.53 14.32
CA LEU A 172 -16.93 6.22 15.14
C LEU A 172 -15.61 6.74 14.54
N CYS A 173 -15.65 7.44 13.41
CA CYS A 173 -14.46 7.97 12.74
C CYS A 173 -13.37 6.90 12.52
N HIS A 174 -13.74 5.70 12.09
CA HIS A 174 -12.78 4.64 11.80
C HIS A 174 -11.91 5.01 10.59
N THR A 175 -10.62 4.71 10.67
CA THR A 175 -9.66 5.03 9.60
C THR A 175 -8.99 3.75 9.08
N CYS A 176 -9.12 3.49 7.78
CA CYS A 176 -8.37 2.43 7.11
C CYS A 176 -7.00 2.96 6.65
N LEU A 177 -5.95 2.21 6.98
CA LEU A 177 -4.55 2.60 6.82
C LEU A 177 -3.81 1.52 6.04
N VAL A 178 -2.68 1.90 5.45
CA VAL A 178 -1.78 0.97 4.76
C VAL A 178 -0.45 0.92 5.51
N GLY A 179 0.08 -0.29 5.67
CA GLY A 179 1.39 -0.52 6.27
C GLY A 179 2.51 0.22 5.53
N ALA A 180 3.57 0.58 6.24
CA ALA A 180 4.68 1.34 5.69
C ALA A 180 5.40 0.60 4.56
N PHE A 181 5.48 -0.73 4.62
CA PHE A 181 6.12 -1.57 3.60
C PHE A 181 5.32 -1.56 2.31
N HIS A 182 4.00 -1.78 2.41
CA HIS A 182 3.12 -1.82 1.25
C HIS A 182 2.90 -0.44 0.66
N GLY A 183 2.73 0.58 1.51
CA GLY A 183 2.23 1.89 1.11
C GLY A 183 3.09 2.63 0.07
N HIS A 184 4.41 2.41 0.04
CA HIS A 184 5.29 3.01 -0.97
C HIS A 184 5.02 2.50 -2.39
N VAL A 185 4.42 1.31 -2.53
CA VAL A 185 4.01 0.72 -3.81
C VAL A 185 2.69 1.32 -4.32
N HIS A 186 1.93 2.01 -3.47
CA HIS A 186 0.69 2.67 -3.87
C HIS A 186 0.97 4.01 -4.55
N LYS A 187 -0.01 4.49 -5.33
CA LYS A 187 0.01 5.83 -5.93
C LYS A 187 0.19 6.89 -4.84
N ARG A 188 0.90 7.98 -5.15
CA ARG A 188 1.19 9.07 -4.21
C ARG A 188 -0.06 9.59 -3.50
N LEU A 189 -1.19 9.72 -4.20
CA LEU A 189 -2.46 10.11 -3.57
C LEU A 189 -2.88 9.14 -2.44
N CYS A 190 -2.81 7.83 -2.67
CA CYS A 190 -3.09 6.83 -1.62
C CYS A 190 -2.13 6.94 -0.44
N GLN A 191 -0.85 7.22 -0.72
CA GLN A 191 0.18 7.44 0.31
C GLN A 191 -0.22 8.58 1.23
N LEU A 192 -0.56 9.75 0.68
CA LEU A 192 -0.92 10.94 1.47
C LEU A 192 -2.16 10.76 2.36
N PHE A 193 -3.07 9.85 2.00
CA PHE A 193 -4.32 9.62 2.71
C PHE A 193 -4.33 8.39 3.62
N SER A 194 -3.37 7.47 3.49
CA SER A 194 -3.44 6.16 4.15
C SER A 194 -2.13 5.71 4.79
N LEU A 195 -0.98 6.32 4.47
CA LEU A 195 0.28 5.99 5.13
C LEU A 195 0.33 6.54 6.54
N THR A 196 0.92 5.75 7.44
CA THR A 196 1.11 6.13 8.84
C THR A 196 1.96 7.39 9.02
N THR A 197 2.78 7.75 8.03
CA THR A 197 3.60 8.97 8.05
C THR A 197 2.78 10.26 8.11
N TYR A 198 1.67 10.31 7.36
CA TYR A 198 0.89 11.55 7.19
C TYR A 198 -0.41 11.55 8.01
N ILE A 199 -0.72 10.45 8.70
CA ILE A 199 -1.89 10.32 9.56
C ILE A 199 -1.49 10.47 11.02
N LYS A 200 -2.12 11.44 11.69
CA LYS A 200 -1.93 11.72 13.12
C LYS A 200 -2.54 10.62 13.98
N GLY A 201 -1.92 10.35 15.13
CA GLY A 201 -2.44 9.46 16.18
C GLY A 201 -1.89 8.04 16.17
N LEU A 202 -0.96 7.71 15.26
CA LEU A 202 -0.35 6.38 15.20
C LEU A 202 1.00 6.31 15.92
N GLY A 203 1.61 7.46 16.21
CA GLY A 203 2.99 7.49 16.69
C GLY A 203 3.94 6.94 15.64
N ILE A 204 4.93 6.16 16.06
CA ILE A 204 5.97 5.59 15.17
C ILE A 204 5.60 4.22 14.58
N GLU A 205 4.32 3.84 14.62
CA GLU A 205 3.83 2.53 14.19
C GLU A 205 4.01 2.32 12.67
N ASP A 206 4.50 1.13 12.29
CA ASP A 206 4.70 0.69 10.90
C ASP A 206 3.48 -0.05 10.32
N LEU A 207 2.63 -0.62 11.20
CA LEU A 207 1.49 -1.48 10.89
C LEU A 207 1.87 -2.79 10.17
N GLU A 208 3.10 -3.29 10.36
CA GLU A 208 3.63 -4.53 9.74
C GLU A 208 3.61 -5.73 10.71
N THR A 209 2.78 -5.64 11.75
CA THR A 209 2.76 -6.63 12.83
C THR A 209 2.08 -7.94 12.40
N CYS A 210 1.14 -7.90 11.45
CA CYS A 210 0.45 -9.08 10.96
C CYS A 210 1.41 -10.02 10.21
N GLU A 211 2.31 -9.49 9.40
CA GLU A 211 3.33 -10.24 8.64
C GLU A 211 4.25 -11.02 9.58
N ARG A 212 4.75 -10.34 10.63
CA ARG A 212 5.56 -10.96 11.68
C ARG A 212 4.79 -12.07 12.39
N THR A 213 3.49 -11.85 12.61
CA THR A 213 2.61 -12.81 13.28
C THR A 213 2.38 -14.06 12.42
N PHE A 214 2.04 -13.88 11.15
CA PHE A 214 1.85 -14.97 10.20
C PHE A 214 3.13 -15.79 9.99
N SER A 215 4.28 -15.13 9.93
CA SER A 215 5.58 -15.80 9.82
C SER A 215 5.80 -16.78 10.98
N LYS A 216 5.48 -16.39 12.22
CA LYS A 216 5.58 -17.26 13.39
C LYS A 216 4.54 -18.39 13.38
N SER A 217 3.29 -18.09 13.01
CA SER A 217 2.21 -19.10 13.01
C SER A 217 2.37 -20.17 11.93
N ASN A 218 3.21 -19.95 10.91
CA ASN A 218 3.49 -20.94 9.86
C ASN A 218 4.01 -22.28 10.42
N ALA A 219 4.57 -22.32 11.63
CA ALA A 219 4.95 -23.57 12.30
C ALA A 219 3.76 -24.54 12.46
N LEU A 220 2.53 -24.02 12.55
CA LEU A 220 1.32 -24.84 12.69
C LEU A 220 0.88 -25.48 11.37
N ALA A 221 1.21 -24.90 10.22
CA ALA A 221 0.61 -25.25 8.93
C ALA A 221 0.71 -26.75 8.61
N SER A 222 1.88 -27.36 8.86
CA SER A 222 2.11 -28.79 8.60
C SER A 222 1.29 -29.71 9.51
N ALA A 223 1.02 -29.31 10.75
CA ALA A 223 0.28 -30.11 11.71
C ALA A 223 -1.23 -30.01 11.48
N LEU A 224 -1.70 -28.89 10.95
CA LEU A 224 -3.13 -28.57 10.81
C LEU A 224 -3.74 -29.06 9.49
N GLN A 225 -2.92 -29.34 8.47
CA GLN A 225 -3.35 -29.65 7.09
C GLN A 225 -4.45 -30.71 6.97
N TYR A 226 -4.47 -31.71 7.86
CA TYR A 226 -5.43 -32.82 7.82
C TYR A 226 -6.28 -32.91 9.10
N THR A 227 -6.32 -31.83 9.89
CA THR A 227 -7.10 -31.78 11.13
C THR A 227 -8.55 -31.44 10.83
N SER A 228 -9.48 -31.95 11.64
CA SER A 228 -10.87 -31.49 11.59
C SER A 228 -10.97 -30.03 12.02
N VAL A 229 -11.96 -29.29 11.54
CA VAL A 229 -12.25 -27.87 11.89
C VAL A 229 -12.09 -27.58 13.39
N PHE A 230 -12.67 -28.40 14.27
CA PHE A 230 -12.58 -28.20 15.71
C PHE A 230 -11.12 -28.21 16.22
N HIS A 231 -10.36 -29.25 15.86
CA HIS A 231 -8.96 -29.38 16.25
C HIS A 231 -8.06 -28.34 15.58
N HIS A 232 -8.44 -27.89 14.37
CA HIS A 232 -7.78 -26.79 13.67
C HIS A 232 -7.88 -25.50 14.48
N GLN A 233 -9.11 -25.08 14.80
CA GLN A 233 -9.39 -23.89 15.59
C GLN A 233 -8.78 -23.98 17.00
N GLN A 234 -8.92 -25.13 17.67
CA GLN A 234 -8.37 -25.34 19.00
C GLN A 234 -6.83 -25.16 19.02
N ALA A 235 -6.12 -25.72 18.05
CA ALA A 235 -4.68 -25.63 17.99
C ALA A 235 -4.19 -24.22 17.65
N ILE A 236 -4.89 -23.51 16.75
CA ILE A 236 -4.60 -22.11 16.43
C ILE A 236 -4.86 -21.21 17.63
N ASP A 237 -6.01 -21.35 18.28
CA ASP A 237 -6.38 -20.56 19.46
C ASP A 237 -5.39 -20.78 20.60
N SER A 238 -5.05 -22.03 20.91
CA SER A 238 -4.06 -22.37 21.93
C SER A 238 -2.67 -21.79 21.61
N TYR A 239 -2.29 -21.78 20.33
CA TYR A 239 -1.03 -21.17 19.90
C TYR A 239 -1.04 -19.66 20.13
N PHE A 240 -2.09 -18.96 19.72
CA PHE A 240 -2.17 -17.51 19.87
C PHE A 240 -2.32 -17.09 21.32
N GLU A 241 -3.06 -17.84 22.14
CA GLU A 241 -3.13 -17.65 23.59
C GLU A 241 -1.73 -17.78 24.22
N HIS A 242 -1.01 -18.86 23.90
CA HIS A 242 0.36 -19.05 24.38
C HIS A 242 1.31 -17.93 23.91
N ASN A 243 1.27 -17.57 22.63
CA ASN A 243 2.10 -16.50 22.09
C ASN A 243 1.76 -15.15 22.75
N ASN A 244 0.47 -14.84 22.96
CA ASN A 244 0.05 -13.62 23.64
C ASN A 244 0.60 -13.57 25.08
N GLU A 245 0.48 -14.66 25.83
CA GLU A 245 0.85 -14.72 27.25
C GLU A 245 2.37 -14.75 27.47
N PHE A 246 3.10 -15.58 26.72
CA PHE A 246 4.50 -15.86 27.03
C PHE A 246 5.48 -15.07 26.15
N GLU A 247 5.09 -14.75 24.91
CA GLU A 247 5.95 -14.02 23.98
C GLU A 247 5.61 -12.53 23.97
N VAL A 248 4.34 -12.17 23.72
CA VAL A 248 3.94 -10.78 23.56
C VAL A 248 3.94 -10.05 24.91
N TYR A 249 3.20 -10.57 25.90
CA TYR A 249 3.16 -9.98 27.24
C TYR A 249 4.53 -10.00 27.91
N GLY A 250 5.25 -11.13 27.84
CA GLY A 250 6.61 -11.27 28.37
C GLY A 250 7.59 -10.22 27.80
N ASN A 251 7.46 -9.82 26.53
CA ASN A 251 8.31 -8.81 25.89
C ASN A 251 7.71 -7.40 25.88
N LEU A 252 6.51 -7.18 26.41
CA LEU A 252 5.80 -5.91 26.31
C LEU A 252 6.59 -4.75 26.93
N SER A 253 7.26 -4.98 28.06
CA SER A 253 8.10 -3.97 28.71
C SER A 253 9.29 -3.56 27.83
N ASN A 254 9.95 -4.52 27.19
CA ASN A 254 11.05 -4.28 26.25
C ASN A 254 10.57 -3.52 25.01
N PHE A 255 9.40 -3.91 24.47
CA PHE A 255 8.77 -3.22 23.35
C PHE A 255 8.50 -1.74 23.67
N LEU A 256 7.82 -1.46 24.78
CA LEU A 256 7.51 -0.09 25.18
C LEU A 256 8.79 0.73 25.43
N HIS A 257 9.77 0.16 26.12
CA HIS A 257 11.04 0.82 26.42
C HIS A 257 11.87 1.08 25.15
N GLY A 258 11.92 0.13 24.22
CA GLY A 258 12.58 0.26 22.93
C GLY A 258 11.98 1.39 22.10
N ASN A 259 10.65 1.42 21.97
CA ASN A 259 9.95 2.48 21.26
C ASN A 259 10.15 3.85 21.94
N TYR A 260 10.20 3.89 23.27
CA TYR A 260 10.47 5.14 24.00
C TYR A 260 11.84 5.71 23.66
N LYS A 261 12.87 4.85 23.67
CA LYS A 261 14.24 5.23 23.27
C LYS A 261 14.31 5.67 21.82
N GLN A 262 13.64 4.94 20.93
CA GLN A 262 13.59 5.29 19.51
C GLN A 262 12.95 6.65 19.29
N ALA A 263 11.79 6.92 19.92
CA ALA A 263 11.13 8.21 19.84
C ALA A 263 12.00 9.34 20.39
N LEU A 264 12.66 9.15 21.54
CA LEU A 264 13.61 10.14 22.08
C LEU A 264 14.78 10.42 21.12
N LYS A 265 15.36 9.37 20.50
CA LYS A 265 16.45 9.52 19.53
C LYS A 265 15.99 10.31 18.29
N ILE A 266 14.78 10.05 17.80
CA ILE A 266 14.20 10.82 16.69
C ILE A 266 14.05 12.29 17.08
N LEU A 267 13.53 12.58 18.28
CA LEU A 267 13.36 13.96 18.74
C LEU A 267 14.69 14.68 18.95
N GLU A 268 15.69 14.02 19.53
CA GLU A 268 17.03 14.58 19.74
C GLU A 268 17.69 14.94 18.40
N ASN A 269 17.65 14.03 17.44
CA ASN A 269 18.20 14.27 16.10
C ASN A 269 17.44 15.39 15.38
N SER A 270 16.11 15.34 15.37
CA SER A 270 15.26 16.29 14.65
C SER A 270 15.37 17.70 15.19
N LYS A 271 15.59 17.86 16.51
CA LYS A 271 15.77 19.16 17.18
C LYS A 271 16.89 20.01 16.59
N PHE A 272 17.95 19.38 16.07
CA PHE A 272 19.07 20.10 15.46
C PHE A 272 18.96 20.18 13.94
N VAL A 273 18.47 19.12 13.29
CA VAL A 273 18.42 19.03 11.84
C VAL A 273 17.29 19.88 11.26
N LEU A 274 16.08 19.87 11.85
CA LEU A 274 14.92 20.56 11.31
C LEU A 274 15.12 22.09 11.25
N PRO A 275 15.60 22.78 12.31
CA PRO A 275 15.84 24.22 12.23
C PRO A 275 16.89 24.60 11.17
N LYS A 276 17.91 23.76 10.98
CA LYS A 276 18.94 23.96 9.95
C LYS A 276 18.33 23.85 8.56
N VAL A 277 17.55 22.80 8.29
CA VAL A 277 16.83 22.61 7.02
C VAL A 277 15.85 23.76 6.77
N MET A 278 15.09 24.18 7.79
CA MET A 278 14.20 25.33 7.67
C MET A 278 14.95 26.63 7.36
N GLN A 279 16.12 26.84 7.97
CA GLN A 279 16.98 27.98 7.66
C GLN A 279 17.49 27.94 6.21
N ASP A 280 17.97 26.79 5.76
CA ASP A 280 18.50 26.57 4.41
C ASP A 280 17.42 26.78 3.34
N LEU A 281 16.19 26.34 3.62
CA LEU A 281 15.00 26.51 2.76
C LEU A 281 14.26 27.84 2.99
N ARG A 282 14.74 28.69 3.90
CA ARG A 282 14.14 29.99 4.28
C ARG A 282 12.68 29.89 4.75
N ILE A 283 12.33 28.77 5.37
CA ILE A 283 11.05 28.52 6.01
C ILE A 283 11.02 29.21 7.37
N LYS A 284 9.98 30.00 7.62
CA LYS A 284 9.83 30.73 8.89
C LYS A 284 8.96 30.00 9.92
N ASP A 285 8.06 29.15 9.46
CA ASP A 285 7.03 28.51 10.28
C ASP A 285 6.87 27.04 9.86
N GLU A 286 6.79 26.15 10.85
CA GLU A 286 6.59 24.71 10.66
C GLU A 286 5.19 24.40 10.10
N SER A 287 4.21 25.30 10.29
CA SER A 287 2.87 25.14 9.72
C SER A 287 2.86 25.00 8.19
N ILE A 288 3.97 25.39 7.53
CA ILE A 288 4.12 25.24 6.09
C ILE A 288 4.09 23.77 5.67
N PHE A 289 4.59 22.84 6.50
CA PHE A 289 4.67 21.42 6.14
C PHE A 289 3.28 20.78 6.09
N GLU A 290 2.40 21.12 7.04
CA GLU A 290 0.99 20.71 6.98
C GLU A 290 0.28 21.34 5.78
N ARG A 291 0.59 22.61 5.47
CA ARG A 291 0.03 23.28 4.29
C ARG A 291 0.48 22.61 2.99
N TRP A 292 1.76 22.27 2.86
CA TRP A 292 2.28 21.56 1.70
C TRP A 292 1.63 20.19 1.53
N LEU A 293 1.41 19.47 2.62
CA LEU A 293 0.69 18.20 2.59
C LEU A 293 -0.75 18.37 2.06
N GLU A 294 -1.46 19.39 2.52
CA GLU A 294 -2.83 19.67 2.04
C GLU A 294 -2.87 20.20 0.60
N ASP A 295 -1.92 21.05 0.22
CA ASP A 295 -1.76 21.55 -1.14
C ASP A 295 -1.45 20.38 -2.11
N GLU A 296 -0.58 19.43 -1.71
CA GLU A 296 -0.28 18.22 -2.49
C GLU A 296 -1.50 17.31 -2.63
N LYS A 297 -2.25 17.10 -1.54
CA LYS A 297 -3.51 16.34 -1.57
C LYS A 297 -4.55 16.97 -2.50
N ALA A 298 -4.70 18.30 -2.45
CA ALA A 298 -5.64 19.02 -3.30
C ALA A 298 -5.23 18.93 -4.77
N TYR A 299 -3.96 19.20 -5.07
CA TYR A 299 -3.40 19.10 -6.42
C TYR A 299 -3.62 17.71 -7.03
N LEU A 300 -3.27 16.65 -6.31
CA LEU A 300 -3.41 15.28 -6.82
C LEU A 300 -4.87 14.81 -6.95
N LYS A 301 -5.79 15.35 -6.13
CA LYS A 301 -7.23 15.11 -6.29
C LYS A 301 -7.77 15.78 -7.55
N ASP A 302 -7.37 17.02 -7.79
CA ASP A 302 -7.79 17.76 -8.98
C ASP A 302 -7.22 17.11 -10.26
N LEU A 303 -6.01 16.55 -10.19
CA LEU A 303 -5.38 15.79 -11.28
C LEU A 303 -6.08 14.44 -11.59
N MET A 304 -6.99 13.96 -10.73
CA MET A 304 -7.84 12.81 -11.08
C MET A 304 -8.85 13.14 -12.18
N GLN A 305 -9.12 14.43 -12.41
CA GLN A 305 -9.80 14.89 -13.61
C GLN A 305 -8.73 15.06 -14.69
N GLU A 306 -8.87 14.33 -15.80
CA GLU A 306 -7.91 14.47 -16.89
C GLU A 306 -7.86 15.93 -17.34
N PRO A 307 -6.68 16.58 -17.34
CA PRO A 307 -6.55 17.91 -17.89
C PRO A 307 -7.00 17.86 -19.35
N GLU A 308 -7.93 18.74 -19.73
CA GLU A 308 -8.53 18.75 -21.08
C GLU A 308 -7.44 18.73 -22.18
N GLU A 309 -6.32 19.40 -21.92
CA GLU A 309 -5.16 19.47 -22.80
C GLU A 309 -4.39 18.13 -22.93
N GLU A 310 -4.29 17.33 -21.87
CA GLU A 310 -3.66 16.00 -21.88
C GLU A 310 -4.60 14.92 -22.43
N THR A 311 -5.91 14.99 -22.15
CA THR A 311 -6.93 14.17 -22.82
C THR A 311 -6.88 14.39 -24.32
N ILE A 312 -6.80 15.64 -24.78
CA ILE A 312 -6.66 15.98 -26.20
C ILE A 312 -5.35 15.42 -26.77
N GLN A 313 -4.24 15.43 -26.02
CA GLN A 313 -2.96 14.86 -26.45
C GLN A 313 -2.97 13.33 -26.53
N MET A 314 -3.59 12.65 -25.56
CA MET A 314 -3.75 11.20 -25.54
C MET A 314 -4.75 10.72 -26.60
N GLU A 315 -5.84 11.45 -26.82
CA GLU A 315 -6.75 11.23 -27.96
C GLU A 315 -6.02 11.44 -29.29
N TYR A 316 -5.18 12.46 -29.38
CA TYR A 316 -4.33 12.71 -30.55
C TYR A 316 -3.33 11.55 -30.78
N TRP A 317 -2.69 11.04 -29.73
CA TRP A 317 -1.78 9.90 -29.80
C TRP A 317 -2.52 8.60 -30.17
N GLN A 318 -3.70 8.37 -29.60
CA GLN A 318 -4.58 7.26 -29.96
C GLN A 318 -5.01 7.36 -31.42
N ARG A 319 -5.29 8.57 -31.92
CA ARG A 319 -5.56 8.82 -33.35
C ARG A 319 -4.34 8.55 -34.22
N LEU A 320 -3.11 8.85 -33.78
CA LEU A 320 -1.87 8.47 -34.49
C LEU A 320 -1.68 6.95 -34.57
N VAL A 321 -1.95 6.23 -33.48
CA VAL A 321 -1.91 4.75 -33.45
C VAL A 321 -2.97 4.17 -34.37
N ASN A 322 -4.18 4.73 -34.35
CA ASN A 322 -5.23 4.32 -35.26
C ASN A 322 -4.86 4.63 -36.71
N LEU A 323 -4.18 5.75 -36.98
CA LEU A 323 -3.69 6.11 -38.31
C LEU A 323 -2.59 5.17 -38.81
N SER A 324 -1.65 4.77 -37.95
CA SER A 324 -0.62 3.79 -38.32
C SER A 324 -1.22 2.41 -38.58
N ALA A 325 -2.16 1.97 -37.74
CA ALA A 325 -2.94 0.75 -37.97
C ALA A 325 -3.75 0.81 -39.28
N SER A 326 -4.33 1.97 -39.59
CA SER A 326 -5.05 2.22 -40.85
C SER A 326 -4.12 2.23 -42.05
N SER A 327 -2.90 2.76 -41.91
CA SER A 327 -1.85 2.73 -42.95
C SER A 327 -1.40 1.30 -43.25
N VAL A 328 -1.26 0.47 -42.22
CA VAL A 328 -0.96 -0.97 -42.39
C VAL A 328 -2.13 -1.68 -43.06
N ALA A 329 -3.37 -1.37 -42.68
CA ALA A 329 -4.55 -1.93 -43.34
C ALA A 329 -4.68 -1.48 -44.81
N LEU A 330 -4.28 -0.24 -45.13
CA LEU A 330 -4.20 0.29 -46.49
C LEU A 330 -3.15 -0.45 -47.31
N ASP A 331 -1.96 -0.70 -46.76
CA ASP A 331 -0.91 -1.49 -47.41
C ASP A 331 -1.37 -2.93 -47.67
N VAL A 332 -2.05 -3.56 -46.69
CA VAL A 332 -2.66 -4.88 -46.87
C VAL A 332 -3.71 -4.87 -47.98
N ALA A 333 -4.55 -3.84 -48.06
CA ALA A 333 -5.54 -3.68 -49.12
C ALA A 333 -4.91 -3.38 -50.49
N MET A 334 -3.83 -2.60 -50.56
CA MET A 334 -3.06 -2.33 -51.78
C MET A 334 -2.36 -3.60 -52.28
N ASN A 335 -1.83 -4.42 -51.37
CA ASN A 335 -1.25 -5.72 -51.71
C ASN A 335 -2.32 -6.72 -52.15
N SER A 336 -3.53 -6.65 -51.59
CA SER A 336 -4.72 -7.39 -52.06
C SER A 336 -5.20 -6.93 -53.45
N PHE A 337 -4.75 -5.76 -53.92
CA PHE A 337 -5.03 -5.20 -55.24
C PHE A 337 -4.00 -5.63 -56.31
N THR A 338 -2.97 -6.41 -55.94
CA THR A 338 -2.09 -7.01 -56.94
C THR A 338 -2.82 -8.14 -57.67
N PRO A 339 -2.91 -8.12 -59.01
CA PRO A 339 -3.53 -9.22 -59.73
C PRO A 339 -2.63 -10.45 -59.59
N SER A 340 -3.06 -11.42 -58.79
CA SER A 340 -2.50 -12.77 -58.86
C SER A 340 -2.75 -13.29 -60.27
N GLN A 341 -1.67 -13.55 -61.01
CA GLN A 341 -1.79 -14.36 -62.22
C GLN A 341 -2.34 -15.72 -61.80
N HIS A 342 -3.50 -16.07 -62.37
CA HIS A 342 -4.30 -17.28 -62.14
C HIS A 342 -5.27 -17.22 -60.94
N ASN A 343 -6.50 -16.71 -61.14
CA ASN A 343 -7.69 -17.58 -61.33
C ASN A 343 -9.04 -16.83 -61.45
N THR A 344 -9.83 -17.35 -62.40
CA THR A 344 -11.27 -17.32 -62.68
C THR A 344 -12.24 -16.65 -61.68
N LEU A 345 -12.60 -15.37 -61.89
CA LEU A 345 -13.78 -14.72 -61.27
C LEU A 345 -14.61 -13.94 -62.32
N PRO A 346 -15.93 -13.77 -62.15
CA PRO A 346 -16.79 -13.05 -63.11
C PRO A 346 -16.55 -11.53 -63.12
N TYR A 347 -16.43 -10.96 -64.33
CA TYR A 347 -16.08 -9.56 -64.65
C TYR A 347 -16.87 -8.46 -63.91
N SER A 348 -18.11 -8.71 -63.50
CA SER A 348 -18.96 -7.71 -62.81
C SER A 348 -18.59 -7.51 -61.33
N ALA A 349 -18.10 -8.54 -60.65
CA ALA A 349 -17.65 -8.46 -59.26
C ALA A 349 -16.32 -7.70 -59.13
N ASP A 350 -15.45 -7.84 -60.13
CA ASP A 350 -14.14 -7.19 -60.20
C ASP A 350 -14.25 -5.67 -60.34
N LEU A 351 -15.21 -5.19 -61.14
CA LEU A 351 -15.46 -3.76 -61.35
C LEU A 351 -16.04 -3.08 -60.09
N ALA A 352 -16.89 -3.79 -59.34
CA ALA A 352 -17.46 -3.31 -58.08
C ALA A 352 -16.40 -3.22 -56.97
N ASN A 353 -15.52 -4.22 -56.88
CA ASN A 353 -14.40 -4.23 -55.94
C ASN A 353 -13.38 -3.11 -56.24
N THR A 354 -13.11 -2.85 -57.52
CA THR A 354 -12.22 -1.77 -57.97
C THR A 354 -12.76 -0.38 -57.61
N ARG A 355 -14.07 -0.14 -57.76
CA ARG A 355 -14.71 1.13 -57.38
C ARG A 355 -14.75 1.33 -55.85
N LYS A 356 -15.00 0.26 -55.10
CA LYS A 356 -14.98 0.29 -53.63
C LYS A 356 -13.57 0.58 -53.11
N ALA A 357 -12.55 -0.09 -53.64
CA ALA A 357 -11.14 0.16 -53.28
C ALA A 357 -10.69 1.60 -53.56
N LYS A 358 -11.09 2.17 -54.71
CA LYS A 358 -10.77 3.56 -55.05
C LYS A 358 -11.46 4.57 -54.13
N THR A 359 -12.70 4.31 -53.73
CA THR A 359 -13.46 5.17 -52.81
C THR A 359 -12.86 5.13 -51.40
N THR A 360 -12.50 3.94 -50.91
CA THR A 360 -11.79 3.76 -49.63
C THR A 360 -10.43 4.47 -49.62
N HIS A 361 -9.68 4.41 -50.72
CA HIS A 361 -8.41 5.10 -50.87
C HIS A 361 -8.55 6.64 -50.82
N CYS A 362 -9.54 7.21 -51.53
CA CYS A 362 -9.79 8.66 -51.50
C CYS A 362 -10.20 9.15 -50.10
N HIS A 363 -11.05 8.42 -49.39
CA HIS A 363 -11.43 8.77 -48.01
C HIS A 363 -10.26 8.68 -47.02
N ALA A 364 -9.42 7.65 -47.15
CA ALA A 364 -8.22 7.51 -46.32
C ALA A 364 -7.20 8.64 -46.55
N LEU A 365 -7.06 9.10 -47.80
CA LEU A 365 -6.18 10.21 -48.15
C LEU A 365 -6.68 11.56 -47.61
N GLU A 366 -7.98 11.82 -47.72
CA GLU A 366 -8.60 13.05 -47.21
C GLU A 366 -8.55 13.14 -45.68
N ASP A 367 -8.74 12.02 -44.97
CA ASP A 367 -8.58 11.96 -43.52
C ASP A 367 -7.11 12.13 -43.09
N TYR A 368 -6.16 11.56 -43.83
CA TYR A 368 -4.73 11.78 -43.60
C TYR A 368 -4.34 13.26 -43.75
N GLU A 369 -4.78 13.92 -44.83
CA GLU A 369 -4.47 15.33 -45.07
C GLU A 369 -5.16 16.29 -44.08
N ARG A 370 -6.36 15.95 -43.60
CA ARG A 370 -7.09 16.73 -42.59
C ARG A 370 -6.36 16.68 -41.24
N ASN A 371 -5.92 15.49 -40.84
CA ASN A 371 -5.19 15.28 -39.59
C ASN A 371 -3.80 15.95 -39.62
N LEU A 372 -3.13 15.95 -40.78
CA LEU A 372 -1.82 16.62 -40.95
C LEU A 372 -1.89 18.15 -40.80
N ARG A 373 -2.95 18.80 -41.29
CA ARG A 373 -3.14 20.26 -41.17
C ARG A 373 -3.49 20.70 -39.74
N ALA A 374 -4.28 19.89 -39.02
CA ALA A 374 -4.60 20.13 -37.61
C ALA A 374 -3.35 20.05 -36.73
N LEU A 375 -2.47 19.09 -37.03
CA LEU A 375 -1.16 18.89 -36.39
C LEU A 375 -0.20 20.08 -36.52
N GLN A 376 -0.10 20.63 -37.73
CA GLN A 376 0.78 21.74 -38.01
C GLN A 376 0.34 23.02 -37.28
N THR A 377 -0.96 23.19 -37.06
CA THR A 377 -1.53 24.34 -36.33
C THR A 377 -1.27 24.24 -34.82
N HIS A 378 -1.33 23.04 -34.23
CA HIS A 378 -1.19 22.84 -32.79
C HIS A 378 0.27 22.87 -32.30
N SER A 379 1.22 22.37 -33.10
CA SER A 379 2.65 22.36 -32.76
C SER A 379 3.30 23.76 -32.69
N ALA A 380 2.70 24.76 -33.33
CA ALA A 380 3.14 26.16 -33.27
C ALA A 380 2.75 26.83 -31.92
N THR A 381 1.61 26.46 -31.35
CA THR A 381 1.08 27.03 -30.09
C THR A 381 1.87 26.58 -28.87
N ILE A 382 2.19 25.28 -28.77
CA ILE A 382 2.94 24.67 -27.66
C ILE A 382 4.38 25.22 -27.60
N ARG A 383 5.00 25.48 -28.76
CA ARG A 383 6.35 26.06 -28.84
C ARG A 383 6.37 27.54 -28.44
N SER A 384 5.25 28.24 -28.53
CA SER A 384 5.09 29.64 -28.10
C SER A 384 4.91 29.76 -26.58
N THR A 385 4.11 28.89 -25.97
CA THR A 385 3.86 28.90 -24.51
C THR A 385 5.09 28.51 -23.70
N LEU A 386 5.85 27.51 -24.15
CA LEU A 386 7.09 27.07 -23.46
C LEU A 386 8.18 28.15 -23.47
N ASN A 387 8.28 28.92 -24.57
CA ASN A 387 9.23 30.03 -24.67
C ASN A 387 8.82 31.25 -23.81
N THR A 388 7.53 31.44 -23.57
CA THR A 388 7.00 32.50 -22.68
C THR A 388 7.24 32.18 -21.21
N TYR A 389 7.03 30.91 -20.79
CA TYR A 389 7.30 30.45 -19.43
C TYR A 389 8.79 30.63 -19.06
N ASN A 390 9.71 30.20 -19.93
CA ASN A 390 11.15 30.32 -19.70
C ASN A 390 11.67 31.78 -19.71
N LYS A 391 10.99 32.69 -20.41
CA LYS A 391 11.27 34.14 -20.37
C LYS A 391 10.77 34.83 -19.11
N LEU A 392 9.66 34.39 -18.53
CA LEU A 392 9.10 34.98 -17.32
C LEU A 392 9.83 34.51 -16.06
N ALA A 393 10.27 33.24 -16.03
CA ALA A 393 11.04 32.68 -14.92
C ALA A 393 12.43 33.33 -14.75
N SER A 394 13.03 33.82 -15.84
CA SER A 394 14.33 34.52 -15.83
C SER A 394 14.23 36.02 -15.51
N ALA A 395 13.02 36.58 -15.41
CA ALA A 395 12.79 38.02 -15.26
C ALA A 395 12.38 38.48 -13.84
N VAL A 396 12.28 37.57 -12.85
CA VAL A 396 11.88 37.90 -11.48
C VAL A 396 13.12 38.26 -10.64
N TYR A 397 13.13 39.47 -10.04
CA TYR A 397 14.19 39.93 -9.14
C TYR A 397 13.68 40.14 -7.70
N PRO A 398 14.37 39.61 -6.67
CA PRO A 398 15.59 38.81 -6.77
C PRO A 398 15.32 37.41 -7.36
N PRO A 399 16.30 36.79 -8.04
CA PRO A 399 16.16 35.44 -8.57
C PRO A 399 15.87 34.46 -7.43
N TRP A 400 14.81 33.66 -7.60
CA TRP A 400 14.41 32.69 -6.60
C TRP A 400 15.43 31.54 -6.57
N GLN A 401 15.79 31.11 -5.36
CA GLN A 401 16.63 29.93 -5.15
C GLN A 401 15.84 28.70 -5.67
N ILE A 402 16.45 27.90 -6.54
CA ILE A 402 15.81 26.69 -7.08
C ILE A 402 15.75 25.67 -5.95
N LEU A 403 14.56 25.49 -5.37
CA LEU A 403 14.28 24.41 -4.43
C LEU A 403 14.23 23.11 -5.22
N LYS A 404 15.04 22.11 -4.84
CA LYS A 404 14.89 20.78 -5.41
C LYS A 404 13.73 20.09 -4.71
N TRP A 405 12.91 19.37 -5.49
CA TRP A 405 11.80 18.59 -4.94
C TRP A 405 12.26 17.60 -3.86
N GLU A 406 13.45 17.02 -4.04
CA GLU A 406 14.13 16.14 -3.07
C GLU A 406 14.29 16.81 -1.69
N GLU A 407 14.79 18.05 -1.64
CA GLU A 407 15.04 18.78 -0.39
C GLU A 407 13.72 19.11 0.34
N VAL A 408 12.65 19.33 -0.40
CA VAL A 408 11.30 19.59 0.15
C VAL A 408 10.71 18.31 0.74
N VAL A 409 10.84 17.18 0.04
CA VAL A 409 10.37 15.86 0.51
C VAL A 409 11.13 15.43 1.76
N ASP A 410 12.46 15.58 1.78
CA ASP A 410 13.28 15.24 2.95
C ASP A 410 12.91 16.09 4.17
N ALA A 411 12.64 17.39 3.97
CA ALA A 411 12.20 18.28 5.03
C ALA A 411 10.81 17.90 5.58
N MET A 412 9.86 17.54 4.69
CA MET A 412 8.54 17.05 5.09
C MET A 412 8.64 15.75 5.87
N ASP A 413 9.42 14.79 5.38
CA ASP A 413 9.61 13.51 6.05
C ASP A 413 10.23 13.68 7.44
N LEU A 414 11.23 14.56 7.58
CA LEU A 414 11.82 14.88 8.88
C LEU A 414 10.80 15.51 9.83
N TYR A 415 10.01 16.47 9.36
CA TYR A 415 8.97 17.12 10.16
C TYR A 415 7.92 16.11 10.65
N PHE A 416 7.34 15.30 9.75
CA PHE A 416 6.32 14.33 10.13
C PHE A 416 6.88 13.18 10.98
N LYS A 417 8.16 12.80 10.80
CA LYS A 417 8.86 11.88 11.73
C LYS A 417 8.93 12.46 13.14
N MET A 418 9.26 13.75 13.29
CA MET A 418 9.30 14.43 14.58
C MET A 418 7.91 14.48 15.25
N CYS A 419 6.86 14.84 14.50
CA CYS A 419 5.49 14.84 15.01
C CYS A 419 5.06 13.46 15.54
N ARG A 420 5.33 12.41 14.76
CA ARG A 420 5.03 11.01 15.16
C ARG A 420 5.79 10.57 16.39
N ALA A 421 7.05 10.97 16.54
CA ALA A 421 7.83 10.67 17.74
C ALA A 421 7.23 11.36 18.99
N HIS A 422 6.75 12.59 18.86
CA HIS A 422 6.03 13.26 19.96
C HIS A 422 4.74 12.52 20.35
N GLU A 423 3.93 12.12 19.37
CA GLU A 423 2.72 11.33 19.60
C GLU A 423 3.04 10.01 20.30
N GLU A 424 4.11 9.32 19.88
CA GLU A 424 4.51 8.06 20.48
C GLU A 424 4.90 8.23 21.94
N ILE A 425 5.64 9.28 22.31
CA ILE A 425 5.95 9.57 23.72
C ILE A 425 4.66 9.79 24.53
N CYS A 426 3.68 10.52 23.99
CA CYS A 426 2.39 10.71 24.65
C CYS A 426 1.68 9.37 24.90
N HIS A 427 1.65 8.48 23.90
CA HIS A 427 1.06 7.15 24.05
C HIS A 427 1.80 6.30 25.06
N LEU A 428 3.13 6.25 24.98
CA LEU A 428 3.96 5.42 25.86
C LEU A 428 3.86 5.87 27.32
N ASN A 429 3.77 7.18 27.58
CA ASN A 429 3.56 7.70 28.93
C ASN A 429 2.27 7.15 29.58
N VAL A 430 1.20 7.00 28.80
CA VAL A 430 -0.05 6.38 29.29
C VAL A 430 0.13 4.87 29.44
N LYS A 431 0.65 4.20 28.40
CA LYS A 431 0.77 2.73 28.35
C LYS A 431 1.68 2.16 29.43
N VAL A 432 2.81 2.81 29.69
CA VAL A 432 3.75 2.38 30.74
C VAL A 432 3.08 2.44 32.11
N CYS A 433 2.32 3.51 32.41
CA CYS A 433 1.55 3.60 33.65
C CYS A 433 0.48 2.51 33.75
N CYS A 434 -0.25 2.23 32.67
CA CYS A 434 -1.24 1.15 32.63
C CYS A 434 -0.59 -0.21 32.88
N LEU A 435 0.54 -0.51 32.23
CA LEU A 435 1.25 -1.78 32.41
C LEU A 435 1.76 -1.94 33.84
N VAL A 436 2.35 -0.89 34.43
CA VAL A 436 2.80 -0.91 35.84
C VAL A 436 1.63 -1.19 36.78
N THR A 437 0.48 -0.56 36.55
CA THR A 437 -0.74 -0.80 37.34
C THR A 437 -1.20 -2.25 37.22
N TYR A 438 -1.25 -2.78 35.99
CA TYR A 438 -1.62 -4.17 35.73
C TYR A 438 -0.70 -5.16 36.44
N ILE A 439 0.63 -4.98 36.35
CA ILE A 439 1.62 -5.84 37.03
C ILE A 439 1.41 -5.83 38.55
N HIS A 440 1.10 -4.67 39.13
CA HIS A 440 0.82 -4.57 40.57
C HIS A 440 -0.46 -5.29 40.98
N ASP A 441 -1.52 -5.18 40.18
CA ASP A 441 -2.78 -5.87 40.42
C ASP A 441 -2.63 -7.39 40.28
N GLU A 442 -1.86 -7.83 39.28
CA GLU A 442 -1.51 -9.23 39.07
C GLU A 442 -0.69 -9.79 40.24
N ASP A 443 0.38 -9.11 40.67
CA ASP A 443 1.19 -9.53 41.84
C ASP A 443 0.33 -9.63 43.11
N LYS A 444 -0.59 -8.68 43.31
CA LYS A 444 -1.54 -8.72 44.43
C LYS A 444 -2.47 -9.92 44.33
N TYR A 445 -3.02 -10.20 43.15
CA TYR A 445 -3.89 -11.35 42.91
C TYR A 445 -3.16 -12.68 43.18
N LEU A 446 -1.93 -12.81 42.68
CA LEU A 446 -1.10 -14.01 42.89
C LEU A 446 -0.78 -14.20 44.38
N ARG A 447 -0.42 -13.14 45.10
CA ARG A 447 -0.21 -13.22 46.57
C ARG A 447 -1.45 -13.70 47.29
N VAL A 448 -2.64 -13.18 46.96
CA VAL A 448 -3.90 -13.60 47.60
C VAL A 448 -4.19 -15.07 47.30
N SER A 449 -4.05 -15.48 46.04
CA SER A 449 -4.36 -16.83 45.57
C SER A 449 -3.45 -17.90 46.18
N ILE A 450 -2.18 -17.56 46.44
CA ILE A 450 -1.22 -18.47 47.11
C ILE A 450 -1.56 -18.66 48.60
N HIS A 451 -2.21 -17.68 49.24
CA HIS A 451 -2.52 -17.71 50.69
C HIS A 451 -3.92 -18.24 51.02
N THR A 452 -4.77 -18.47 50.01
CA THR A 452 -6.05 -19.16 50.15
C THR A 452 -5.87 -20.66 49.93
N PRO A 453 -6.07 -21.52 50.95
CA PRO A 453 -6.10 -22.96 50.72
C PRO A 453 -7.29 -23.29 49.80
N TRP A 454 -7.03 -24.06 48.75
CA TRP A 454 -8.06 -24.60 47.87
C TRP A 454 -9.11 -25.35 48.72
N PRO A 455 -10.42 -25.17 48.45
CA PRO A 455 -11.49 -25.85 49.18
C PRO A 455 -11.47 -27.37 49.02
#